data_AF-A0A2W4QID4-F1
#
_entry.id   AF-A0A2W4QID4-F1
#
_cell.length_a   1.000
_cell.length_b   1.000
_cell.length_c   1.000
_cell.angle_alpha   90.00
_cell.angle_beta   90.00
_cell.angle_gamma   90.00
#
_symmetry.space_group_name_H-M   'P 1'
#
loop_
_entity.id
_entity.type
_entity.pdbx_description
1 polymer ?
#
loop_
_entity_poly.entity_id
_entity_poly.type
_entity_poly.pdbx_seq_one_letter_code
_entity_poly.pdbx_strand_id
1 'polypeptide(L)'
;MEGMTQLANLTFDLLRSRSHDIHFAVGEIRQDVALVAKLFLKVPDAPLSSSHSTFLGPYYSSTSMQSLRARLTALANAISEAQPDNADAQSVIRNIERWADGLYQTEKELLLAAIQAKSHFAFDMIHWITGVTEILLAVSNAPACDHHSQKKLREHACWLIATLTWIPDDKESVTFVENFQMTETLFEAAMDARSRGCDDIAKEVGKSLLSWTFKGGRYETGWGILERGLCGLAAFAVMGGDEQVSEFRTALAAHLSRESAPAQEIRDRAAREILERAESLYSQGHWSSRIEMAIDRSDHEKLRPLLEEIAGLLSPGMAHQTPTV
;
A
#
# COMPACT_ATOMS: atom_id res chain seq x y z
N MET A 1 19.43 -22.44 -9.65
CA MET A 1 18.71 -21.50 -8.76
C MET A 1 17.23 -21.89 -8.80
N GLU A 2 16.88 -23.06 -8.25
CA GLU A 2 15.61 -23.74 -8.53
C GLU A 2 14.64 -23.71 -7.34
N GLY A 3 15.13 -23.59 -6.10
CA GLY A 3 14.31 -23.75 -4.90
C GLY A 3 13.16 -22.73 -4.79
N MET A 4 13.43 -21.44 -4.94
CA MET A 4 12.38 -20.42 -4.87
C MET A 4 11.37 -20.55 -6.02
N THR A 5 11.85 -20.90 -7.22
CA THR A 5 10.98 -21.19 -8.37
C THR A 5 10.08 -22.40 -8.10
N GLN A 6 10.62 -23.46 -7.49
CA GLN A 6 9.84 -24.64 -7.12
C GLN A 6 8.77 -24.31 -6.08
N LEU A 7 9.12 -23.53 -5.03
CA LEU A 7 8.13 -23.08 -4.03
C LEU A 7 7.04 -22.20 -4.67
N ALA A 8 7.40 -21.29 -5.56
CA ALA A 8 6.43 -20.49 -6.32
C ALA A 8 5.51 -21.35 -7.20
N ASN A 9 6.07 -22.37 -7.87
CA ASN A 9 5.28 -23.32 -8.66
C ASN A 9 4.33 -24.14 -7.80
N LEU A 10 4.81 -24.70 -6.68
CA LEU A 10 4.01 -25.49 -5.76
C LEU A 10 2.86 -24.66 -5.17
N THR A 11 3.12 -23.42 -4.73
CA THR A 11 2.06 -22.52 -4.27
C THR A 11 1.00 -22.33 -5.35
N PHE A 12 1.41 -21.99 -6.57
CA PHE A 12 0.46 -21.74 -7.65
C PHE A 12 -0.35 -22.98 -8.06
N ASP A 13 0.29 -24.15 -8.09
CA ASP A 13 -0.36 -25.41 -8.44
C ASP A 13 -1.36 -25.84 -7.37
N LEU A 14 -1.07 -25.62 -6.09
CA LEU A 14 -2.01 -25.85 -4.99
C LEU A 14 -3.27 -24.98 -5.12
N LEU A 15 -3.10 -23.70 -5.46
CA LEU A 15 -4.24 -22.78 -5.64
C LEU A 15 -5.20 -23.27 -6.73
N ARG A 16 -4.64 -23.86 -7.79
CA ARG A 16 -5.39 -24.41 -8.94
C ARG A 16 -5.84 -25.86 -8.75
N SER A 17 -5.46 -26.50 -7.65
CA SER A 17 -5.77 -27.90 -7.43
C SER A 17 -7.27 -28.11 -7.17
N ARG A 18 -7.76 -29.30 -7.49
CA ARG A 18 -9.12 -29.74 -7.14
C ARG A 18 -9.20 -30.31 -5.71
N SER A 19 -8.12 -30.19 -4.93
CA SER A 19 -8.12 -30.67 -3.54
C SER A 19 -9.12 -29.87 -2.71
N HIS A 20 -9.90 -30.57 -1.89
CA HIS A 20 -10.90 -29.95 -1.04
C HIS A 20 -10.33 -29.30 0.21
N ASP A 21 -9.08 -29.59 0.55
CA ASP A 21 -8.33 -28.91 1.62
C ASP A 21 -6.86 -28.76 1.20
N ILE A 22 -6.38 -27.51 1.24
CA ILE A 22 -4.99 -27.16 0.97
C ILE A 22 -4.33 -26.49 2.17
N HIS A 23 -5.06 -26.25 3.26
CA HIS A 23 -4.64 -25.36 4.35
C HIS A 23 -3.31 -25.79 4.98
N PHE A 24 -3.15 -27.08 5.26
CA PHE A 24 -1.89 -27.63 5.76
C PHE A 24 -0.75 -27.43 4.75
N ALA A 25 -0.96 -27.79 3.49
CA ALA A 25 0.10 -27.73 2.46
C ALA A 25 0.55 -26.29 2.17
N VAL A 26 -0.38 -25.33 2.10
CA VAL A 26 -0.01 -23.91 1.93
C VAL A 26 0.68 -23.36 3.17
N GLY A 27 0.33 -23.85 4.37
CA GLY A 27 1.00 -23.53 5.62
C GLY A 27 2.47 -23.96 5.62
N GLU A 28 2.75 -25.20 5.25
CA GLU A 28 4.13 -25.74 5.16
C GLU A 28 4.96 -24.98 4.13
N ILE A 29 4.43 -24.78 2.91
CA ILE A 29 5.16 -24.03 1.88
C ILE A 29 5.44 -22.60 2.34
N ARG A 30 4.50 -21.94 3.03
CA ARG A 30 4.72 -20.59 3.56
C ARG A 30 5.85 -20.58 4.59
N GLN A 31 5.92 -21.58 5.47
CA GLN A 31 7.02 -21.71 6.43
C GLN A 31 8.37 -21.91 5.72
N ASP A 32 8.40 -22.74 4.68
CA ASP A 32 9.61 -22.97 3.88
C ASP A 32 10.06 -21.69 3.15
N VAL A 33 9.13 -20.97 2.53
CA VAL A 33 9.40 -19.68 1.89
C VAL A 33 9.98 -18.69 2.90
N ALA A 34 9.36 -18.58 4.08
CA ALA A 34 9.81 -17.70 5.14
C ALA A 34 11.20 -18.07 5.67
N LEU A 35 11.47 -19.37 5.85
CA LEU A 35 12.76 -19.88 6.27
C LEU A 35 13.84 -19.52 5.25
N VAL A 36 13.60 -19.82 3.97
CA VAL A 36 14.53 -19.51 2.88
C VAL A 36 14.79 -18.00 2.80
N ALA A 37 13.75 -17.17 2.82
CA ALA A 37 13.90 -15.72 2.79
C ALA A 37 14.73 -15.20 3.97
N LYS A 38 14.44 -15.64 5.20
CA LYS A 38 15.20 -15.25 6.40
C LYS A 38 16.66 -15.72 6.37
N LEU A 39 16.94 -16.90 5.81
CA LEU A 39 18.31 -17.39 5.63
C LEU A 39 19.07 -16.54 4.61
N PHE A 40 18.42 -16.19 3.49
CA PHE A 40 19.02 -15.35 2.46
C PHE A 40 19.30 -13.94 2.96
N LEU A 41 18.42 -13.34 3.76
CA LEU A 41 18.66 -12.02 4.36
C LEU A 41 19.90 -11.94 5.28
N LYS A 42 20.49 -13.07 5.68
CA LYS A 42 21.77 -13.11 6.43
C LYS A 42 22.99 -13.03 5.53
N VAL A 43 22.83 -13.20 4.22
CA VAL A 43 23.89 -13.03 3.23
C VAL A 43 24.07 -11.52 2.99
N PRO A 44 25.30 -11.00 2.83
CA PRO A 44 25.49 -9.60 2.47
C PRO A 44 24.83 -9.27 1.13
N ASP A 45 24.02 -8.21 1.11
CA ASP A 45 23.37 -7.71 -0.10
C ASP A 45 24.16 -6.55 -0.70
N ALA A 46 24.18 -6.43 -2.03
CA ALA A 46 24.85 -5.34 -2.74
C ALA A 46 23.81 -4.54 -3.56
N PRO A 47 23.77 -3.19 -3.46
CA PRO A 47 22.73 -2.37 -4.09
C PRO A 47 22.57 -2.53 -5.61
N LEU A 48 23.67 -2.72 -6.35
CA LEU A 48 23.67 -2.76 -7.82
C LEU A 48 23.31 -4.14 -8.39
N SER A 49 23.30 -5.17 -7.55
CA SER A 49 22.92 -6.53 -7.91
C SER A 49 22.28 -7.17 -6.68
N SER A 50 21.10 -6.67 -6.27
CA SER A 50 20.36 -7.18 -5.12
C SER A 50 20.22 -8.69 -5.26
N SER A 51 21.07 -9.42 -4.54
CA SER A 51 21.14 -10.87 -4.64
C SER A 51 19.90 -11.47 -3.99
N HIS A 52 19.36 -10.75 -3.00
CA HIS A 52 18.11 -11.08 -2.34
C HIS A 52 16.92 -10.94 -3.30
N SER A 53 16.74 -9.80 -3.96
CA SER A 53 15.65 -9.60 -4.93
C SER A 53 15.75 -10.55 -6.10
N THR A 54 16.97 -10.84 -6.57
CA THR A 54 17.18 -11.80 -7.66
C THR A 54 16.79 -13.22 -7.25
N PHE A 55 17.23 -13.67 -6.06
CA PHE A 55 17.00 -15.04 -5.60
C PHE A 55 15.56 -15.27 -5.14
N LEU A 56 14.98 -14.31 -4.43
CA LEU A 56 13.60 -14.36 -3.90
C LEU A 56 12.56 -13.95 -4.94
N GLY A 57 13.03 -13.36 -6.05
CA GLY A 57 12.21 -12.81 -7.12
C GLY A 57 11.19 -13.77 -7.75
N PRO A 58 11.46 -15.07 -7.95
CA PRO A 58 10.45 -16.01 -8.45
C PRO A 58 9.16 -16.03 -7.63
N TYR A 59 9.22 -15.73 -6.33
CA TYR A 59 8.05 -15.67 -5.46
C TYR A 59 7.58 -14.23 -5.24
N TYR A 60 8.52 -13.32 -4.94
CA TYR A 60 8.20 -11.99 -4.43
C TYR A 60 8.30 -10.85 -5.45
N SER A 61 8.98 -11.06 -6.58
CA SER A 61 9.25 -9.96 -7.51
C SER A 61 7.97 -9.37 -8.07
N SER A 62 7.90 -8.05 -7.97
CA SER A 62 6.82 -7.23 -8.52
C SER A 62 7.05 -6.77 -9.95
N THR A 63 8.26 -6.96 -10.48
CA THR A 63 8.69 -6.51 -11.80
C THR A 63 8.93 -7.66 -12.78
N SER A 64 9.04 -8.90 -12.28
CA SER A 64 9.17 -10.09 -13.10
C SER A 64 7.81 -10.61 -13.57
N MET A 65 7.65 -10.79 -14.89
CA MET A 65 6.46 -11.40 -15.49
C MET A 65 6.33 -12.90 -15.21
N GLN A 66 7.37 -13.53 -14.66
CA GLN A 66 7.40 -14.96 -14.34
C GLN A 66 7.21 -15.24 -12.85
N SER A 67 7.10 -14.19 -12.01
CA SER A 67 6.95 -14.37 -10.57
C SER A 67 5.58 -14.96 -10.22
N LEU A 68 5.48 -15.51 -9.00
CA LEU A 68 4.19 -15.92 -8.43
C LEU A 68 3.18 -14.78 -8.48
N ARG A 69 3.58 -13.53 -8.13
CA ARG A 69 2.70 -12.36 -8.18
C ARG A 69 2.10 -12.17 -9.58
N ALA A 70 2.92 -12.16 -10.64
CA ALA A 70 2.43 -11.98 -12.01
C ALA A 70 1.44 -13.10 -12.42
N ARG A 71 1.73 -14.34 -12.02
CA ARG A 71 0.83 -15.49 -12.27
C ARG A 71 -0.47 -15.38 -11.50
N LEU A 72 -0.44 -14.90 -10.25
CA LEU A 72 -1.64 -14.64 -9.44
C LEU A 72 -2.49 -13.52 -10.05
N THR A 73 -1.89 -12.46 -10.57
CA THR A 73 -2.61 -11.41 -11.31
C THR A 73 -3.34 -11.98 -12.52
N ALA A 74 -2.66 -12.80 -13.33
CA ALA A 74 -3.29 -13.45 -14.48
C ALA A 74 -4.44 -14.38 -14.07
N LEU A 75 -4.28 -15.12 -12.97
CA LEU A 75 -5.32 -15.97 -12.41
C LEU A 75 -6.53 -15.15 -11.92
N ALA A 76 -6.30 -14.04 -11.20
CA ALA A 76 -7.35 -13.16 -10.71
C ALA A 76 -8.16 -12.53 -11.86
N ASN A 77 -7.49 -12.14 -12.94
CA ASN A 77 -8.16 -11.64 -14.14
C ASN A 77 -9.07 -12.73 -14.76
N ALA A 78 -8.56 -13.96 -14.91
CA ALA A 78 -9.36 -15.08 -15.41
C ALA A 78 -10.56 -15.42 -14.52
N ILE A 79 -10.40 -15.34 -13.18
CA ILE A 79 -11.50 -15.52 -12.23
C ILE A 79 -12.53 -14.40 -12.35
N SER A 80 -12.09 -13.17 -12.58
CA SER A 80 -12.98 -12.00 -12.71
C SER A 80 -13.89 -12.07 -13.94
N GLU A 81 -13.46 -12.78 -14.98
CA GLU A 81 -14.22 -13.03 -16.21
C GLU A 81 -15.10 -14.29 -16.13
N ALA A 82 -14.98 -15.09 -15.06
CA ALA A 82 -15.74 -16.33 -14.92
C ALA A 82 -17.23 -16.10 -14.65
N GLN A 83 -18.07 -16.98 -15.20
CA GLN A 83 -19.51 -16.96 -14.93
C GLN A 83 -19.83 -17.25 -13.46
N PRO A 84 -20.92 -16.71 -12.89
CA PRO A 84 -21.25 -16.87 -11.46
C PRO A 84 -21.35 -18.32 -10.96
N ASP A 85 -21.78 -19.24 -11.81
CA ASP A 85 -21.96 -20.66 -11.52
C ASP A 85 -20.75 -21.54 -11.89
N ASN A 86 -19.61 -20.93 -12.24
CA ASN A 86 -18.39 -21.65 -12.57
C ASN A 86 -17.78 -22.32 -11.31
N ALA A 87 -18.01 -23.63 -11.18
CA ALA A 87 -17.54 -24.43 -10.05
C ALA A 87 -16.00 -24.48 -9.91
N ASP A 88 -15.27 -24.45 -11.03
CA ASP A 88 -13.80 -24.43 -11.00
C ASP A 88 -13.31 -23.08 -10.44
N ALA A 89 -13.88 -21.96 -10.88
CA ALA A 89 -13.57 -20.63 -10.36
C ALA A 89 -13.89 -20.53 -8.86
N GLN A 90 -15.07 -20.99 -8.43
CA GLN A 90 -15.45 -21.05 -7.02
C GLN A 90 -14.47 -21.88 -6.19
N SER A 91 -13.97 -22.99 -6.72
CA SER A 91 -12.97 -23.82 -6.04
C SER A 91 -11.63 -23.10 -5.89
N VAL A 92 -11.17 -22.43 -6.94
CA VAL A 92 -9.93 -21.64 -6.90
C VAL A 92 -10.05 -20.46 -5.94
N ILE A 93 -11.20 -19.78 -5.90
CA ILE A 93 -11.48 -18.67 -4.96
C ILE A 93 -11.30 -19.15 -3.50
N ARG A 94 -11.90 -20.29 -3.13
CA ARG A 94 -11.75 -20.87 -1.78
C ARG A 94 -10.30 -21.26 -1.47
N ASN A 95 -9.55 -21.72 -2.47
CA ASN A 95 -8.13 -22.01 -2.30
C ASN A 95 -7.30 -20.74 -2.08
N ILE A 96 -7.59 -19.67 -2.81
CA ILE A 96 -6.96 -18.35 -2.62
C ILE A 96 -7.27 -17.81 -1.22
N GLU A 97 -8.52 -17.91 -0.77
CA GLU A 97 -8.93 -17.53 0.59
C GLU A 97 -8.08 -18.25 1.65
N ARG A 98 -7.98 -19.58 1.56
CA ARG A 98 -7.18 -20.39 2.50
C ARG A 98 -5.69 -20.10 2.44
N TRP A 99 -5.17 -19.80 1.25
CA TRP A 99 -3.77 -19.38 1.09
C TRP A 99 -3.53 -17.99 1.66
N ALA A 100 -4.51 -17.09 1.61
CA ALA A 100 -4.40 -15.74 2.15
C ALA A 100 -4.44 -15.73 3.69
N ASP A 101 -5.11 -16.72 4.29
CA ASP A 101 -5.20 -16.84 5.74
C ASP A 101 -3.81 -17.01 6.38
N GLY A 102 -3.44 -16.05 7.23
CA GLY A 102 -2.14 -16.00 7.92
C GLY A 102 -0.98 -15.40 7.11
N LEU A 103 -1.15 -14.97 5.86
CA LEU A 103 -0.08 -14.31 5.09
C LEU A 103 0.48 -13.10 5.84
N TYR A 104 -0.40 -12.27 6.42
CA TYR A 104 0.00 -11.03 7.10
C TYR A 104 1.06 -11.24 8.19
N GLN A 105 1.06 -12.40 8.89
CA GLN A 105 2.05 -12.68 9.93
C GLN A 105 3.43 -12.89 9.31
N THR A 106 3.49 -13.76 8.30
CA THR A 106 4.74 -14.10 7.63
C THR A 106 5.30 -12.88 6.90
N GLU A 107 4.47 -12.15 6.16
CA GLU A 107 4.96 -11.01 5.39
C GLU A 107 5.38 -9.84 6.27
N LYS A 108 4.70 -9.62 7.41
CA LYS A 108 5.17 -8.66 8.43
C LYS A 108 6.57 -9.02 8.91
N GLU A 109 6.81 -10.27 9.28
CA GLU A 109 8.13 -10.71 9.78
C GLU A 109 9.23 -10.53 8.72
N LEU A 110 8.94 -10.87 7.47
CA LEU A 110 9.90 -10.73 6.37
C LEU A 110 10.17 -9.27 6.01
N LEU A 111 9.14 -8.42 5.99
CA LEU A 111 9.29 -6.98 5.77
C LEU A 111 10.19 -6.35 6.84
N LEU A 112 9.93 -6.64 8.11
CA LEU A 112 10.72 -6.11 9.22
C LEU A 112 12.17 -6.62 9.18
N ALA A 113 12.38 -7.90 8.84
CA ALA A 113 13.72 -8.45 8.66
C ALA A 113 14.47 -7.79 7.49
N ALA A 114 13.79 -7.53 6.38
CA ALA A 114 14.38 -6.86 5.21
C ALA A 114 14.79 -5.41 5.52
N ILE A 115 13.94 -4.67 6.25
CA ILE A 115 14.24 -3.30 6.71
C ILE A 115 15.43 -3.30 7.68
N GLN A 116 15.44 -4.22 8.66
CA GLN A 116 16.54 -4.35 9.61
C GLN A 116 17.88 -4.66 8.91
N ALA A 117 17.84 -5.47 7.85
CA ALA A 117 19.00 -5.79 7.03
C ALA A 117 19.35 -4.69 6.00
N LYS A 118 18.54 -3.63 5.89
CA LYS A 118 18.62 -2.60 4.83
C LYS A 118 18.69 -3.20 3.42
N SER A 119 17.99 -4.32 3.20
CA SER A 119 18.00 -5.02 1.93
C SER A 119 16.99 -4.45 0.95
N HIS A 120 17.36 -4.40 -0.33
CA HIS A 120 16.44 -4.02 -1.41
C HIS A 120 15.25 -4.97 -1.52
N PHE A 121 15.29 -6.15 -0.89
CA PHE A 121 14.12 -7.01 -0.75
C PHE A 121 12.93 -6.32 -0.06
N ALA A 122 13.16 -5.27 0.74
CA ALA A 122 12.07 -4.46 1.30
C ALA A 122 11.19 -3.82 0.20
N PHE A 123 11.78 -3.42 -0.93
CA PHE A 123 11.03 -2.95 -2.12
C PHE A 123 10.07 -4.03 -2.61
N ASP A 124 10.57 -5.25 -2.82
CA ASP A 124 9.76 -6.38 -3.29
C ASP A 124 8.63 -6.67 -2.30
N MET A 125 8.93 -6.67 -1.00
CA MET A 125 7.94 -6.90 0.06
C MET A 125 6.81 -5.87 0.06
N ILE A 126 7.14 -4.57 -0.01
CA ILE A 126 6.13 -3.49 -0.03
C ILE A 126 5.19 -3.68 -1.23
N HIS A 127 5.75 -3.87 -2.42
CA HIS A 127 4.97 -4.00 -3.66
C HIS A 127 4.24 -5.34 -3.78
N TRP A 128 4.77 -6.40 -3.16
CA TRP A 128 4.11 -7.69 -3.09
C TRP A 128 2.91 -7.64 -2.14
N ILE A 129 3.06 -7.02 -0.97
CA ILE A 129 1.97 -6.83 0.00
C ILE A 129 0.83 -6.04 -0.64
N THR A 130 1.12 -4.93 -1.31
CA THR A 130 0.08 -4.12 -1.97
C THR A 130 -0.52 -4.85 -3.17
N GLY A 131 0.30 -5.45 -4.02
CA GLY A 131 -0.18 -6.19 -5.18
C GLY A 131 -1.02 -7.42 -4.83
N VAL A 132 -0.68 -8.16 -3.78
CA VAL A 132 -1.51 -9.28 -3.32
C VAL A 132 -2.80 -8.76 -2.68
N THR A 133 -2.76 -7.64 -1.96
CA THR A 133 -3.98 -6.97 -1.47
C THR A 133 -4.93 -6.65 -2.64
N GLU A 134 -4.43 -6.05 -3.72
CA GLU A 134 -5.23 -5.76 -4.93
C GLU A 134 -5.82 -7.03 -5.56
N ILE A 135 -5.03 -8.11 -5.62
CA ILE A 135 -5.47 -9.42 -6.14
C ILE A 135 -6.62 -9.97 -5.28
N LEU A 136 -6.50 -9.94 -3.95
CA LEU A 136 -7.56 -10.43 -3.06
C LEU A 136 -8.84 -9.61 -3.22
N LEU A 137 -8.73 -8.29 -3.38
CA LEU A 137 -9.88 -7.42 -3.65
C LEU A 137 -10.52 -7.74 -5.00
N ALA A 138 -9.72 -7.93 -6.05
CA ALA A 138 -10.19 -8.31 -7.37
C ALA A 138 -10.97 -9.64 -7.34
N VAL A 139 -10.40 -10.65 -6.69
CA VAL A 139 -11.02 -11.98 -6.53
C VAL A 139 -12.30 -11.89 -5.70
N SER A 140 -12.33 -11.05 -4.65
CA SER A 140 -13.53 -10.84 -3.82
C SER A 140 -14.71 -10.23 -4.57
N ASN A 141 -14.44 -9.55 -5.69
CA ASN A 141 -15.45 -8.94 -6.55
C ASN A 141 -15.83 -9.79 -7.76
N ALA A 142 -15.20 -10.96 -7.93
CA ALA A 142 -15.49 -11.82 -9.06
C ALA A 142 -16.94 -12.32 -9.01
N PRO A 143 -17.64 -12.46 -10.16
CA PRO A 143 -19.03 -12.93 -10.19
C PRO A 143 -19.23 -14.31 -9.57
N ALA A 144 -18.21 -15.16 -9.65
CA ALA A 144 -18.19 -16.50 -9.06
C ALA A 144 -17.88 -16.52 -7.55
N CYS A 145 -17.58 -15.37 -6.92
CA CYS A 145 -17.25 -15.31 -5.50
C CYS A 145 -18.52 -15.33 -4.64
N ASP A 146 -18.66 -16.34 -3.78
CA ASP A 146 -19.75 -16.37 -2.82
C ASP A 146 -19.55 -15.36 -1.69
N HIS A 147 -20.62 -15.00 -0.98
CA HIS A 147 -20.60 -13.98 0.06
C HIS A 147 -19.64 -14.31 1.23
N HIS A 148 -19.47 -15.60 1.57
CA HIS A 148 -18.57 -15.99 2.64
C HIS A 148 -17.11 -15.75 2.23
N SER A 149 -16.72 -16.28 1.06
CA SER A 149 -15.40 -16.10 0.48
C SER A 149 -15.08 -14.62 0.26
N GLN A 150 -16.04 -13.83 -0.24
CA GLN A 150 -15.88 -12.39 -0.44
C GLN A 150 -15.50 -11.68 0.87
N LYS A 151 -16.25 -11.93 1.95
CA LYS A 151 -15.98 -11.32 3.26
C LYS A 151 -14.58 -11.70 3.76
N LYS A 152 -14.21 -12.98 3.65
CA LYS A 152 -12.92 -13.49 4.11
C LYS A 152 -11.74 -12.93 3.32
N LEU A 153 -11.84 -12.89 1.99
CA LEU A 153 -10.83 -12.28 1.13
C LEU A 153 -10.60 -10.80 1.46
N ARG A 154 -11.66 -10.04 1.71
CA ARG A 154 -11.57 -8.63 2.13
C ARG A 154 -10.95 -8.48 3.52
N GLU A 155 -11.32 -9.33 4.48
CA GLU A 155 -10.67 -9.39 5.80
C GLU A 155 -9.16 -9.65 5.67
N HIS A 156 -8.76 -10.64 4.86
CA HIS A 156 -7.36 -10.96 4.61
C HIS A 156 -6.60 -9.86 3.89
N ALA A 157 -7.20 -9.19 2.91
CA ALA A 157 -6.63 -8.02 2.25
C ALA A 157 -6.35 -6.89 3.25
N CYS A 158 -7.32 -6.59 4.12
CA CYS A 158 -7.16 -5.62 5.21
C CYS A 158 -6.01 -5.95 6.15
N TRP A 159 -5.90 -7.21 6.59
CA TRP A 159 -4.81 -7.61 7.47
C TRP A 159 -3.45 -7.56 6.78
N LEU A 160 -3.40 -7.93 5.50
CA LEU A 160 -2.16 -7.92 4.72
C LEU A 160 -1.64 -6.50 4.52
N ILE A 161 -2.47 -5.56 4.07
CA ILE A 161 -2.02 -4.17 3.89
C ILE A 161 -1.65 -3.50 5.22
N ALA A 162 -2.35 -3.85 6.31
CA ALA A 162 -2.05 -3.34 7.65
C ALA A 162 -0.65 -3.73 8.15
N THR A 163 0.01 -4.74 7.57
CA THR A 163 1.40 -5.10 7.90
C THR A 163 2.36 -3.93 7.70
N LEU A 164 2.09 -3.06 6.72
CA LEU A 164 2.89 -1.88 6.43
C LEU A 164 2.89 -0.84 7.57
N THR A 165 1.86 -0.84 8.43
CA THR A 165 1.81 0.07 9.58
C THR A 165 2.87 -0.24 10.64
N TRP A 166 3.43 -1.47 10.62
CA TRP A 166 4.43 -1.95 11.57
C TRP A 166 5.86 -1.51 11.26
N ILE A 167 6.09 -0.82 10.14
CA ILE A 167 7.42 -0.26 9.82
C ILE A 167 7.92 0.58 11.00
N PRO A 168 9.18 0.40 11.45
CA PRO A 168 9.72 1.15 12.57
C PRO A 168 9.65 2.66 12.37
N ASP A 169 9.40 3.36 13.47
CA ASP A 169 9.25 4.80 13.51
C ASP A 169 10.55 5.48 13.97
N ASP A 170 11.61 5.20 13.23
CA ASP A 170 12.92 5.84 13.36
C ASP A 170 13.35 6.45 12.02
N LYS A 171 14.18 7.50 12.07
CA LYS A 171 14.58 8.26 10.89
C LYS A 171 15.22 7.39 9.81
N GLU A 172 15.99 6.38 10.20
CA GLU A 172 16.72 5.54 9.27
C GLU A 172 15.78 4.59 8.53
N SER A 173 14.91 3.88 9.25
CA SER A 173 13.90 2.99 8.66
C SER A 173 12.92 3.76 7.77
N VAL A 174 12.45 4.92 8.21
CA VAL A 174 11.54 5.76 7.42
C VAL A 174 12.22 6.21 6.13
N THR A 175 13.42 6.79 6.22
CA THR A 175 14.15 7.28 5.04
C THR A 175 14.40 6.14 4.06
N PHE A 176 14.83 4.98 4.58
CA PHE A 176 15.10 3.80 3.79
C PHE A 176 13.86 3.31 3.02
N VAL A 177 12.72 3.18 3.71
CA VAL A 177 11.47 2.73 3.10
C VAL A 177 10.91 3.76 2.11
N GLU A 178 11.02 5.05 2.41
CA GLU A 178 10.52 6.09 1.50
C GLU A 178 11.31 6.16 0.19
N ASN A 179 12.57 5.71 0.14
CA ASN A 179 13.31 5.53 -1.12
C ASN A 179 12.58 4.58 -2.10
N PHE A 180 11.68 3.73 -1.59
CA PHE A 180 10.81 2.85 -2.37
C PHE A 180 9.40 3.40 -2.58
N GLN A 181 9.21 4.71 -2.38
CA GLN A 181 7.97 5.45 -2.67
C GLN A 181 6.74 4.97 -1.89
N MET A 182 6.94 4.57 -0.63
CA MET A 182 5.89 4.05 0.25
C MET A 182 4.64 4.95 0.35
N THR A 183 4.82 6.28 0.38
CA THR A 183 3.70 7.25 0.33
C THR A 183 2.84 7.07 -0.92
N GLU A 184 3.48 6.94 -2.09
CA GLU A 184 2.82 6.74 -3.37
C GLU A 184 2.11 5.38 -3.42
N THR A 185 2.80 4.33 -2.98
CA THR A 185 2.27 2.96 -2.99
C THR A 185 1.01 2.82 -2.12
N LEU A 186 0.98 3.41 -0.92
CA LEU A 186 -0.23 3.41 -0.08
C LEU A 186 -1.36 4.22 -0.70
N PHE A 187 -1.05 5.34 -1.36
CA PHE A 187 -2.04 6.14 -2.07
C PHE A 187 -2.67 5.37 -3.23
N GLU A 188 -1.84 4.73 -4.06
CA GLU A 188 -2.29 3.88 -5.16
C GLU A 188 -3.19 2.74 -4.66
N ALA A 189 -2.79 2.04 -3.61
CA ALA A 189 -3.58 0.96 -3.04
C ALA A 189 -4.96 1.44 -2.53
N ALA A 190 -5.04 2.64 -1.94
CA ALA A 190 -6.31 3.22 -1.51
C ALA A 190 -7.21 3.58 -2.70
N MET A 191 -6.64 4.17 -3.75
CA MET A 191 -7.36 4.51 -4.98
C MET A 191 -7.85 3.27 -5.72
N ASP A 192 -7.05 2.23 -5.79
CA ASP A 192 -7.38 0.98 -6.46
C ASP A 192 -8.50 0.24 -5.72
N ALA A 193 -8.45 0.18 -4.39
CA ALA A 193 -9.54 -0.36 -3.57
C ALA A 193 -10.87 0.39 -3.84
N ARG A 194 -10.84 1.72 -3.90
CA ARG A 194 -12.02 2.54 -4.21
C ARG A 194 -12.55 2.28 -5.61
N SER A 195 -11.68 2.24 -6.61
CA SER A 195 -12.09 2.01 -8.00
C SER A 195 -12.81 0.67 -8.19
N ARG A 196 -12.57 -0.27 -7.27
CA ARG A 196 -13.21 -1.59 -7.19
C ARG A 196 -14.46 -1.60 -6.29
N GLY A 197 -14.94 -0.45 -5.81
CA GLY A 197 -16.08 -0.36 -4.89
C GLY A 197 -15.84 -1.01 -3.52
N CYS A 198 -14.58 -1.08 -3.08
CA CYS A 198 -14.21 -1.58 -1.75
C CYS A 198 -13.93 -0.41 -0.80
N ASP A 199 -14.92 0.47 -0.61
CA ASP A 199 -14.74 1.76 0.07
C ASP A 199 -14.27 1.63 1.52
N ASP A 200 -14.75 0.64 2.27
CA ASP A 200 -14.29 0.38 3.64
C ASP A 200 -12.78 0.09 3.68
N ILE A 201 -12.31 -0.73 2.74
CA ILE A 201 -10.89 -1.07 2.60
C ILE A 201 -10.11 0.18 2.18
N ALA A 202 -10.62 0.93 1.21
CA ALA A 202 -10.01 2.18 0.76
C ALA A 202 -9.83 3.16 1.93
N LYS A 203 -10.83 3.29 2.81
CA LYS A 203 -10.75 4.11 4.03
C LYS A 203 -9.67 3.60 4.99
N GLU A 204 -9.56 2.30 5.23
CA GLU A 204 -8.51 1.73 6.08
C GLU A 204 -7.09 1.93 5.52
N VAL A 205 -6.91 1.80 4.20
CA VAL A 205 -5.63 2.13 3.54
C VAL A 205 -5.35 3.62 3.64
N GLY A 206 -6.36 4.48 3.47
CA GLY A 206 -6.23 5.93 3.66
C GLY A 206 -5.80 6.32 5.08
N LYS A 207 -6.32 5.65 6.11
CA LYS A 207 -5.85 5.81 7.50
C LYS A 207 -4.39 5.39 7.66
N SER A 208 -4.00 4.29 7.00
CA SER A 208 -2.60 3.82 7.00
C SER A 208 -1.67 4.81 6.30
N LEU A 209 -2.10 5.41 5.18
CA LEU A 209 -1.39 6.49 4.50
C LEU A 209 -1.24 7.71 5.41
N LEU A 210 -2.32 8.19 6.05
CA LEU A 210 -2.23 9.32 6.99
C LEU A 210 -1.25 9.02 8.14
N SER A 211 -1.30 7.80 8.68
CA SER A 211 -0.34 7.39 9.71
C SER A 211 1.09 7.38 9.19
N TRP A 212 1.33 6.91 7.97
CA TRP A 212 2.66 6.94 7.33
C TRP A 212 3.12 8.38 7.07
N THR A 213 2.26 9.23 6.52
CA THR A 213 2.51 10.64 6.24
C THR A 213 2.99 11.38 7.49
N PHE A 214 2.32 11.17 8.63
CA PHE A 214 2.76 11.74 9.90
C PHE A 214 4.02 11.07 10.45
N LYS A 215 4.14 9.73 10.35
CA LYS A 215 5.32 8.99 10.80
C LYS A 215 6.58 9.51 10.11
N GLY A 216 6.56 9.52 8.77
CA GLY A 216 7.70 9.93 7.96
C GLY A 216 7.90 11.45 7.90
N GLY A 217 6.81 12.22 7.95
CA GLY A 217 6.83 13.68 7.97
C GLY A 217 7.47 14.29 9.22
N ARG A 218 7.80 13.52 10.25
CA ARG A 218 8.58 14.00 11.42
C ARG A 218 10.04 14.22 11.10
N TYR A 219 10.52 13.63 10.01
CA TYR A 219 11.92 13.63 9.66
C TYR A 219 12.11 14.42 8.37
N GLU A 220 13.14 15.26 8.33
CA GLU A 220 13.62 15.84 7.09
C GLU A 220 14.35 14.76 6.28
N THR A 221 13.59 13.99 5.50
CA THR A 221 14.10 12.90 4.66
C THR A 221 14.50 13.36 3.25
N GLY A 222 14.12 14.59 2.86
CA GLY A 222 14.30 15.12 1.51
C GLY A 222 13.22 14.69 0.50
N TRP A 223 12.28 13.84 0.92
CA TRP A 223 11.24 13.28 0.04
C TRP A 223 9.91 14.02 0.05
N GLY A 224 9.73 14.96 0.99
CA GLY A 224 8.49 15.71 1.05
C GLY A 224 7.28 14.89 1.51
N ILE A 225 7.51 13.97 2.47
CA ILE A 225 6.50 12.96 2.86
C ILE A 225 5.22 13.62 3.38
N LEU A 226 5.36 14.67 4.19
CA LEU A 226 4.24 15.29 4.89
C LEU A 226 3.30 15.99 3.91
N GLU A 227 3.81 16.91 3.10
CA GLU A 227 2.99 17.68 2.18
C GLU A 227 2.46 16.84 1.02
N ARG A 228 3.27 15.92 0.45
CA ARG A 228 2.80 15.02 -0.62
C ARG A 228 1.69 14.10 -0.12
N GLY A 229 1.89 13.50 1.05
CA GLY A 229 0.90 12.63 1.66
C GLY A 229 -0.40 13.36 1.98
N LEU A 230 -0.33 14.58 2.53
CA LEU A 230 -1.51 15.38 2.85
C LEU A 230 -2.25 15.87 1.58
N CYS A 231 -1.53 16.28 0.53
CA CYS A 231 -2.16 16.61 -0.74
C CYS A 231 -2.86 15.40 -1.38
N GLY A 232 -2.22 14.23 -1.36
CA GLY A 232 -2.83 12.98 -1.83
C GLY A 232 -4.08 12.62 -1.02
N LEU A 233 -4.01 12.68 0.31
CA LEU A 233 -5.17 12.40 1.18
C LEU A 233 -6.31 13.40 0.99
N ALA A 234 -6.00 14.68 0.75
CA ALA A 234 -7.00 15.69 0.43
C ALA A 234 -7.73 15.37 -0.88
N ALA A 235 -6.99 15.03 -1.94
CA ALA A 235 -7.56 14.59 -3.21
C ALA A 235 -8.42 13.32 -3.02
N PHE A 236 -7.90 12.32 -2.31
CA PHE A 236 -8.63 11.09 -1.99
C PHE A 236 -9.94 11.37 -1.24
N ALA A 237 -9.92 12.28 -0.26
CA ALA A 237 -11.10 12.66 0.51
C ALA A 237 -12.14 13.39 -0.34
N VAL A 238 -11.71 14.36 -1.17
CA VAL A 238 -12.61 15.09 -2.09
C VAL A 238 -13.30 14.13 -3.06
N MET A 239 -12.57 13.15 -3.61
CA MET A 239 -13.13 12.13 -4.48
C MET A 239 -14.16 11.22 -3.78
N GLY A 240 -14.22 11.21 -2.45
CA GLY A 240 -15.14 10.38 -1.67
C GLY A 240 -16.33 11.14 -1.11
N GLY A 241 -16.42 12.43 -1.43
CA GLY A 241 -17.50 13.29 -0.99
C GLY A 241 -17.34 13.83 0.42
N ASP A 242 -18.34 14.60 0.83
CA ASP A 242 -18.23 15.51 1.97
C ASP A 242 -18.08 14.78 3.32
N GLU A 243 -18.63 13.56 3.45
CA GLU A 243 -18.44 12.71 4.63
C GLU A 243 -16.97 12.35 4.82
N GLN A 244 -16.28 11.93 3.76
CA GLN A 244 -14.88 11.55 3.85
C GLN A 244 -13.96 12.76 4.07
N VAL A 245 -14.31 13.93 3.52
CA VAL A 245 -13.63 15.20 3.84
C VAL A 245 -13.73 15.50 5.35
N SER A 246 -14.91 15.30 5.95
CA SER A 246 -15.12 15.50 7.39
C SER A 246 -14.34 14.48 8.25
N GLU A 247 -14.35 13.21 7.86
CA GLU A 247 -13.55 12.15 8.50
C GLU A 247 -12.05 12.48 8.45
N PHE A 248 -11.56 12.92 7.28
CA PHE A 248 -10.17 13.30 7.06
C PHE A 248 -9.76 14.50 7.93
N ARG A 249 -10.58 15.57 7.98
CA ARG A 249 -10.34 16.73 8.87
C ARG A 249 -10.20 16.31 10.33
N THR A 250 -11.11 15.46 10.79
CA THR A 250 -11.10 14.95 12.17
C THR A 250 -9.84 14.15 12.46
N ALA A 251 -9.46 13.26 11.54
CA ALA A 251 -8.25 12.45 11.66
C ALA A 251 -6.97 13.30 11.63
N LEU A 252 -6.92 14.31 10.75
CA LEU A 252 -5.81 15.25 10.67
C LEU A 252 -5.60 16.02 11.99
N ALA A 253 -6.68 16.61 12.53
CA ALA A 253 -6.63 17.31 13.81
C ALA A 253 -6.18 16.39 14.95
N ALA A 254 -6.68 15.14 14.96
CA ALA A 254 -6.27 14.14 15.93
C ALA A 254 -4.78 13.78 15.82
N HIS A 255 -4.22 13.70 14.61
CA HIS A 255 -2.79 13.45 14.41
C HIS A 255 -1.92 14.64 14.84
N LEU A 256 -2.34 15.88 14.57
CA LEU A 256 -1.62 17.09 14.97
C LEU A 256 -1.59 17.33 16.47
N SER A 257 -2.58 16.80 17.20
CA SER A 257 -2.69 16.90 18.65
C SER A 257 -1.84 15.88 19.42
N ARG A 258 -1.20 14.93 18.72
CA ARG A 258 -0.33 13.92 19.35
C ARG A 258 1.02 14.52 19.72
N GLU A 259 1.61 14.02 20.80
CA GLU A 259 3.00 14.33 21.16
C GLU A 259 3.98 13.96 20.04
N SER A 260 3.66 12.91 19.29
CA SER A 260 4.42 12.46 18.13
C SER A 260 4.21 13.31 16.87
N ALA A 261 3.53 14.45 16.91
CA ALA A 261 3.33 15.26 15.71
C ALA A 261 4.64 15.95 15.26
N PRO A 262 4.85 16.22 13.95
CA PRO A 262 6.07 16.87 13.45
C PRO A 262 6.40 18.19 14.16
N ALA A 263 7.67 18.58 14.20
CA ALA A 263 8.06 19.88 14.76
C ALA A 263 7.43 21.04 13.98
N GLN A 264 7.22 22.19 14.63
CA GLN A 264 6.50 23.32 14.02
C GLN A 264 7.20 23.81 12.75
N GLU A 265 8.53 23.82 12.71
CA GLU A 265 9.31 24.24 11.55
C GLU A 265 9.05 23.36 10.32
N ILE A 266 8.83 22.06 10.54
CA ILE A 266 8.49 21.10 9.47
C ILE A 266 7.05 21.34 9.00
N ARG A 267 6.12 21.58 9.93
CA ARG A 267 4.72 21.90 9.60
C ARG A 267 4.63 23.21 8.81
N ASP A 268 5.38 24.23 9.18
CA ASP A 268 5.44 25.53 8.50
C ASP A 268 5.97 25.40 7.07
N ARG A 269 6.97 24.53 6.85
CA ARG A 269 7.45 24.22 5.49
C ARG A 269 6.38 23.52 4.67
N ALA A 270 5.80 22.44 5.22
CA ALA A 270 4.75 21.69 4.54
C ALA A 270 3.53 22.57 4.22
N ALA A 271 3.14 23.47 5.13
CA ALA A 271 2.06 24.42 4.90
C ALA A 271 2.32 25.32 3.68
N ARG A 272 3.54 25.89 3.55
CA ARG A 272 3.90 26.70 2.38
C ARG A 272 3.85 25.89 1.09
N GLU A 273 4.42 24.69 1.08
CA GLU A 273 4.42 23.83 -0.11
C GLU A 273 2.99 23.37 -0.50
N ILE A 274 2.09 23.18 0.46
CA ILE A 274 0.68 22.90 0.21
C ILE A 274 -0.03 24.11 -0.41
N LEU A 275 0.24 25.33 0.09
CA LEU A 275 -0.32 26.56 -0.46
C LEU A 275 0.17 26.81 -1.90
N GLU A 276 1.47 26.65 -2.16
CA GLU A 276 2.03 26.74 -3.51
C GLU A 276 1.36 25.74 -4.48
N ARG A 277 1.06 24.52 -4.00
CA ARG A 277 0.27 23.54 -4.76
C ARG A 277 -1.19 23.98 -4.97
N ALA A 278 -1.85 24.55 -3.96
CA ALA A 278 -3.23 25.03 -4.05
C ALA A 278 -3.39 26.17 -5.07
N GLU A 279 -2.37 27.02 -5.21
CA GLU A 279 -2.30 28.09 -6.20
C GLU A 279 -2.10 27.56 -7.62
N SER A 280 -1.30 26.50 -7.77
CA SER A 280 -0.92 25.93 -9.07
C SER A 280 -1.84 24.81 -9.61
N LEU A 281 -2.97 24.53 -8.96
CA LEU A 281 -3.92 23.45 -9.35
C LEU A 281 -4.39 23.51 -10.82
N TYR A 282 -4.48 24.71 -11.42
CA TYR A 282 -4.95 24.86 -12.81
C TYR A 282 -3.81 24.87 -13.85
N SER A 283 -2.55 24.73 -13.42
CA SER A 283 -1.41 24.68 -14.32
C SER A 283 -1.31 23.28 -14.96
N GLN A 284 -1.53 23.20 -16.27
CA GLN A 284 -1.40 21.94 -17.01
C GLN A 284 0.07 21.53 -17.07
N GLY A 285 0.40 20.40 -16.45
CA GLY A 285 1.74 19.82 -16.42
C GLY A 285 1.77 18.35 -16.82
N HIS A 286 2.97 17.82 -17.07
CA HIS A 286 3.18 16.38 -17.19
C HIS A 286 3.11 15.72 -15.81
N TRP A 287 2.30 14.66 -15.68
CA TRP A 287 2.15 13.93 -14.42
C TRP A 287 3.40 13.10 -14.14
N SER A 288 4.01 13.30 -12.97
CA SER A 288 5.15 12.52 -12.50
C SER A 288 4.78 11.46 -11.47
N SER A 289 3.56 11.51 -10.92
CA SER A 289 3.05 10.57 -9.91
C SER A 289 1.53 10.36 -9.98
N ARG A 290 1.02 9.32 -9.29
CA ARG A 290 -0.41 9.02 -9.17
C ARG A 290 -1.12 10.00 -8.24
N ILE A 291 -0.43 10.49 -7.20
CA ILE A 291 -0.91 11.60 -6.36
C ILE A 291 -1.16 12.85 -7.21
N GLU A 292 -0.21 13.24 -8.06
CA GLU A 292 -0.38 14.40 -8.96
C GLU A 292 -1.55 14.20 -9.92
N MET A 293 -1.66 13.02 -10.52
CA MET A 293 -2.77 12.69 -11.39
C MET A 293 -4.12 12.76 -10.66
N ALA A 294 -4.18 12.37 -9.38
CA ALA A 294 -5.41 12.43 -8.59
C ALA A 294 -5.77 13.86 -8.19
N ILE A 295 -4.78 14.71 -7.88
CA ILE A 295 -4.97 16.13 -7.62
C ILE A 295 -5.59 16.81 -8.85
N ASP A 296 -4.99 16.62 -10.03
CA ASP A 296 -5.44 17.20 -11.30
C ASP A 296 -6.85 16.73 -11.74
N ARG A 297 -7.25 15.52 -11.31
CA ARG A 297 -8.58 14.96 -11.60
C ARG A 297 -9.63 15.25 -10.53
N SER A 298 -9.24 15.86 -9.41
CA SER A 298 -10.16 16.17 -8.31
C SER A 298 -11.00 17.40 -8.63
N ASP A 299 -12.10 17.57 -7.89
CA ASP A 299 -12.87 18.81 -7.93
C ASP A 299 -12.04 19.95 -7.31
N HIS A 300 -11.43 20.79 -8.14
CA HIS A 300 -10.54 21.87 -7.69
C HIS A 300 -11.25 22.92 -6.82
N GLU A 301 -12.57 23.13 -7.02
CA GLU A 301 -13.36 24.06 -6.20
C GLU A 301 -13.53 23.54 -4.77
N LYS A 302 -13.49 22.21 -4.59
CA LYS A 302 -13.48 21.57 -3.26
C LYS A 302 -12.06 21.36 -2.71
N LEU A 303 -11.10 21.04 -3.58
CA LEU A 303 -9.75 20.69 -3.18
C LEU A 303 -8.96 21.91 -2.71
N ARG A 304 -9.00 23.02 -3.43
CA ARG A 304 -8.28 24.25 -3.04
C ARG A 304 -8.59 24.69 -1.60
N PRO A 305 -9.87 24.92 -1.21
CA PRO A 305 -10.17 25.36 0.16
C PRO A 305 -9.77 24.31 1.21
N LEU A 306 -9.84 23.02 0.87
CA LEU A 306 -9.36 21.97 1.77
C LEU A 306 -7.83 22.04 1.96
N LEU A 307 -7.05 22.29 0.91
CA LEU A 307 -5.60 22.45 1.00
C LEU A 307 -5.22 23.69 1.82
N GLU A 308 -5.90 24.82 1.61
CA GLU A 308 -5.73 26.04 2.39
C GLU A 308 -6.02 25.82 3.89
N GLU A 309 -7.09 25.08 4.19
CA GLU A 309 -7.44 24.70 5.57
C GLU A 309 -6.36 23.80 6.20
N ILE A 310 -5.87 22.80 5.48
CA ILE A 310 -4.77 21.94 5.94
C ILE A 310 -3.54 22.78 6.26
N ALA A 311 -3.15 23.69 5.37
CA ALA A 311 -2.02 24.59 5.60
C ALA A 311 -2.22 25.45 6.85
N GLY A 312 -3.43 25.99 7.06
CA GLY A 312 -3.79 26.73 8.28
C GLY A 312 -3.72 25.89 9.56
N LEU A 313 -4.11 24.61 9.50
CA LEU A 313 -3.99 23.67 10.62
C LEU A 313 -2.54 23.32 10.94
N LEU A 314 -1.69 23.21 9.92
CA LEU A 314 -0.25 22.95 10.07
C LEU A 314 0.50 24.16 10.63
N SER A 315 0.17 25.35 10.14
CA SER A 315 0.81 26.62 10.51
C SER A 315 -0.22 27.69 10.88
N PRO A 316 -0.77 27.67 12.12
CA PRO A 316 -1.72 28.67 12.58
C PRO A 316 -1.18 30.11 12.52
N GLY A 317 0.15 30.27 12.58
CA GLY A 317 0.83 31.57 12.49
C GLY A 317 0.87 32.18 11.08
N MET A 318 0.76 31.36 10.02
CA MET A 318 0.76 31.86 8.63
C MET A 318 -0.55 32.53 8.23
N ALA A 319 -1.66 32.22 8.91
CA ALA A 319 -2.94 32.88 8.68
C ALA A 319 -2.94 34.40 8.98
N HIS A 320 -1.90 34.90 9.67
CA HIS A 320 -1.71 36.33 9.96
C HIS A 320 -0.71 37.04 9.03
N GLN A 321 -0.14 36.32 8.05
CA GLN A 321 0.71 36.90 7.01
C GLN A 321 -0.08 36.97 5.71
N THR A 322 -1.06 37.87 5.64
CA THR A 322 -1.66 38.29 4.37
C THR A 322 -0.55 38.83 3.47
N PRO A 323 -0.47 38.46 2.18
CA PRO A 323 0.45 39.11 1.28
C PRO A 323 0.03 40.57 1.15
N THR A 324 0.87 41.50 1.63
CA THR A 324 0.79 42.89 1.21
C THR A 324 1.00 42.92 -0.30
N VAL A 325 -0.05 43.35 -1.00
CA VAL A 325 -0.09 43.69 -2.43
C VAL A 325 1.07 44.61 -2.81
#